data_AF-A0A8T5KTG5-F1
#
_entry.id   AF-A0A8T5KTG5-F1
#
_cell.length_a   1.000
_cell.length_b   1.000
_cell.length_c   1.000
_cell.angle_alpha   90.00
_cell.angle_beta   90.00
_cell.angle_gamma   90.00
#
_symmetry.space_group_name_H-M   'P 1'
#
loop_
_entity.id
_entity.type
_entity.pdbx_description
1 polymer ?
#
loop_
_entity_poly.entity_id
_entity_poly.type
_entity_poly.pdbx_seq_one_letter_code
_entity_poly.pdbx_strand_id
1 'polypeptide(L)'
;MNEFYLKIENVVAFTSLGKDIPLLDVANKLKDAEYSPESFPGVVYRISDPRAATLIFSSGKIVCTGAKSIDKAKIAMHKVVDDIRNLKIKLPTKFDIKIENIVASTQIRAKYNLEEIAFALDNVEYEPEQFPGLVFRISEPRVAFLLFGSGKIICTGARSIKDIHSALAKFKDNMGDIGIKVKAIPPEIKKEEKTKPEKTEQLVTEKAKPIKEKPIEPTIIKPARKPAKAKPELNKKIVKKVKTKTKNV
;
A
#
# COMPACT_ATOMS: atom_id res chain seq x y z
N MET A 1 -12.73 -14.70 -25.22
CA MET A 1 -13.25 -14.13 -23.95
C MET A 1 -12.21 -14.41 -22.87
N ASN A 2 -11.90 -13.45 -22.01
CA ASN A 2 -10.89 -13.63 -20.94
C ASN A 2 -11.45 -14.57 -19.86
N GLU A 3 -10.89 -15.77 -19.78
CA GLU A 3 -11.38 -16.84 -18.88
C GLU A 3 -10.94 -16.68 -17.42
N PHE A 4 -9.97 -15.80 -17.15
CA PHE A 4 -9.41 -15.58 -15.82
C PHE A 4 -9.87 -14.25 -15.22
N TYR A 5 -10.20 -14.27 -13.94
CA TYR A 5 -10.53 -13.08 -13.16
C TYR A 5 -9.25 -12.51 -12.54
N LEU A 6 -8.82 -11.35 -13.00
CA LEU A 6 -7.60 -10.70 -12.54
C LEU A 6 -7.88 -9.70 -11.44
N LYS A 7 -7.03 -9.72 -10.42
CA LYS A 7 -6.93 -8.66 -9.42
C LYS A 7 -5.51 -8.11 -9.43
N ILE A 8 -5.36 -6.84 -9.78
CA ILE A 8 -4.06 -6.17 -9.71
C ILE A 8 -3.70 -5.97 -8.23
N GLU A 9 -2.56 -6.52 -7.82
CA GLU A 9 -2.05 -6.40 -6.45
C GLU A 9 -1.04 -5.26 -6.35
N ASN A 10 -0.25 -5.02 -7.41
CA ASN A 10 0.73 -3.95 -7.45
C ASN A 10 1.04 -3.53 -8.90
N VAL A 11 1.36 -2.25 -9.09
CA VAL A 11 1.90 -1.68 -10.32
C VAL A 11 3.16 -0.89 -9.97
N VAL A 12 4.24 -1.21 -10.67
CA VAL A 12 5.49 -0.45 -10.66
C VAL A 12 5.58 0.33 -11.95
N ALA A 13 5.70 1.65 -11.83
CA ALA A 13 5.83 2.55 -12.95
C ALA A 13 7.04 3.47 -12.75
N PHE A 14 7.60 3.99 -13.82
CA PHE A 14 8.64 5.00 -13.74
C PHE A 14 8.47 6.08 -14.80
N THR A 15 9.08 7.24 -14.54
CA THR A 15 9.29 8.31 -15.51
C THR A 15 10.73 8.78 -15.43
N SER A 16 11.22 9.38 -16.51
CA SER A 16 12.48 10.11 -16.54
C SER A 16 12.19 11.53 -16.99
N LEU A 17 12.42 12.49 -16.11
CA LEU A 17 12.14 13.91 -16.38
C LEU A 17 13.28 14.63 -17.10
N GLY A 18 14.45 13.98 -17.23
CA GLY A 18 15.62 14.56 -17.92
C GLY A 18 16.11 15.88 -17.31
N LYS A 19 15.88 16.07 -16.01
CA LYS A 19 16.27 17.25 -15.24
C LYS A 19 16.77 16.82 -13.88
N ASP A 20 17.84 17.46 -13.42
CA ASP A 20 18.37 17.19 -12.10
C ASP A 20 17.41 17.67 -11.01
N ILE A 21 17.25 16.84 -9.99
CA ILE A 21 16.41 17.11 -8.83
C ILE A 21 17.32 17.27 -7.59
N PRO A 22 17.32 18.43 -6.93
CA PRO A 22 18.05 18.63 -5.68
C PRO A 22 17.38 17.83 -4.55
N LEU A 23 17.85 16.60 -4.33
CA LEU A 23 17.23 15.64 -3.41
C LEU A 23 17.12 16.15 -1.97
N LEU A 24 18.13 16.90 -1.50
CA LEU A 24 18.14 17.46 -0.15
C LEU A 24 17.01 18.50 0.03
N ASP A 25 16.76 19.33 -0.98
CA ASP A 25 15.65 20.29 -0.95
C ASP A 25 14.30 19.59 -0.95
N VAL A 26 14.15 18.53 -1.74
CA VAL A 26 12.93 17.71 -1.78
C VAL A 26 12.68 17.08 -0.42
N ALA A 27 13.69 16.44 0.17
CA ALA A 27 13.59 15.77 1.47
C ALA A 27 13.26 16.74 2.61
N ASN A 28 13.85 17.93 2.62
CA ASN A 28 13.64 18.92 3.68
C ASN A 28 12.28 19.61 3.60
N LYS A 29 11.70 19.73 2.40
CA LYS A 29 10.46 20.52 2.18
C LYS A 29 9.21 19.66 2.07
N LEU A 30 9.34 18.38 1.71
CA LEU A 30 8.20 17.45 1.68
C LEU A 30 8.08 16.70 3.00
N LYS A 31 6.91 16.81 3.64
CA LYS A 31 6.65 16.27 4.99
C LYS A 31 6.90 14.76 5.12
N ASP A 32 6.53 13.99 4.11
CA ASP A 32 6.59 12.52 4.11
C ASP A 32 7.73 11.99 3.20
N ALA A 33 8.81 12.79 3.06
CA ALA A 33 10.00 12.42 2.32
C ALA A 33 11.13 12.02 3.27
N GLU A 34 11.72 10.86 3.00
CA GLU A 34 12.86 10.30 3.74
C GLU A 34 14.07 10.25 2.81
N TYR A 35 15.22 10.75 3.27
CA TYR A 35 16.47 10.71 2.50
C TYR A 35 17.64 10.33 3.39
N SER A 36 18.35 9.28 3.01
CA SER A 36 19.51 8.76 3.73
C SER A 36 20.49 8.17 2.71
N PRO A 37 21.32 9.00 2.06
CA PRO A 37 22.16 8.59 0.93
C PRO A 37 23.14 7.46 1.25
N GLU A 38 23.59 7.36 2.50
CA GLU A 38 24.42 6.26 3.00
C GLU A 38 23.71 4.89 2.90
N SER A 39 22.37 4.89 3.03
CA SER A 39 21.54 3.67 2.98
C SER A 39 20.88 3.48 1.62
N PHE A 40 20.44 4.56 0.97
CA PHE A 40 19.74 4.52 -0.30
C PHE A 40 19.91 5.85 -1.08
N PRO A 41 20.29 5.80 -2.37
CA PRO A 41 20.67 7.00 -3.14
C PRO A 41 19.51 7.91 -3.58
N GLY A 42 18.25 7.54 -3.30
CA GLY A 42 17.07 8.32 -3.70
C GLY A 42 16.27 8.82 -2.50
N VAL A 43 15.41 9.81 -2.73
CA VAL A 43 14.40 10.22 -1.75
C VAL A 43 13.24 9.25 -1.82
N VAL A 44 12.85 8.71 -0.67
CA VAL A 44 11.64 7.91 -0.53
C VAL A 44 10.50 8.84 -0.13
N TYR A 45 9.57 9.09 -1.04
CA TYR A 45 8.44 9.98 -0.80
C TYR A 45 7.11 9.22 -0.87
N ARG A 46 6.31 9.29 0.20
CA ARG A 46 5.04 8.56 0.31
C ARG A 46 3.86 9.49 0.16
N ILE A 47 2.90 9.07 -0.66
CA ILE A 47 1.62 9.76 -0.83
C ILE A 47 0.48 8.85 -0.38
N SER A 48 -0.54 9.44 0.23
CA SER A 48 -1.68 8.73 0.82
C SER A 48 -2.83 8.48 -0.17
N ASP A 49 -3.04 9.42 -1.10
CA ASP A 49 -4.10 9.34 -2.10
C ASP A 49 -3.62 9.78 -3.50
N PRO A 50 -3.55 8.85 -4.47
CA PRO A 50 -3.62 7.40 -4.28
C PRO A 50 -2.44 6.90 -3.44
N ARG A 51 -2.66 5.89 -2.59
CA ARG A 51 -1.59 5.31 -1.76
C ARG A 51 -0.46 4.75 -2.64
N ALA A 52 0.72 5.35 -2.55
CA ALA A 52 1.90 4.93 -3.28
C ALA A 52 3.18 5.35 -2.55
N ALA A 53 4.25 4.59 -2.80
CA ALA A 53 5.60 4.98 -2.43
C ALA A 53 6.35 5.34 -3.72
N THR A 54 7.06 6.45 -3.69
CA THR A 54 7.89 6.91 -4.79
C THR A 54 9.35 7.00 -4.39
N LEU A 55 10.23 6.69 -5.33
CA LEU A 55 11.67 6.79 -5.21
C LEU A 55 12.12 7.84 -6.22
N ILE A 56 12.60 8.98 -5.74
CA ILE A 56 13.02 10.13 -6.54
C ILE A 56 14.55 10.14 -6.56
N PHE A 57 15.13 10.08 -7.75
CA PHE A 57 16.58 10.08 -7.95
C PHE A 57 17.06 11.45 -8.44
N SER A 58 18.31 11.78 -8.14
CA SER A 58 18.91 13.07 -8.52
C SER A 58 18.89 13.31 -10.03
N SER A 59 18.94 12.24 -10.83
CA SER A 59 18.87 12.27 -12.30
C SER A 59 17.51 12.68 -12.88
N GLY A 60 16.48 12.90 -12.04
CA GLY A 60 15.12 13.13 -12.50
C GLY A 60 14.34 11.86 -12.83
N LYS A 61 14.92 10.67 -12.57
CA LYS A 61 14.17 9.43 -12.59
C LYS A 61 13.27 9.36 -11.36
N ILE A 62 12.01 9.01 -11.55
CA ILE A 62 11.05 8.75 -10.47
C ILE A 62 10.47 7.37 -10.69
N VAL A 63 10.50 6.53 -9.65
CA VAL A 63 9.87 5.20 -9.62
C VAL A 63 8.70 5.25 -8.65
N CYS A 64 7.55 4.71 -9.03
CA CYS A 64 6.35 4.61 -8.21
C CYS A 64 5.97 3.14 -8.03
N THR A 65 5.64 2.75 -6.80
CA THR A 65 5.17 1.40 -6.44
C THR A 65 4.05 1.47 -5.39
N GLY A 66 3.32 0.38 -5.20
CA GLY A 66 2.23 0.24 -4.22
C GLY A 66 0.84 0.57 -4.77
N ALA A 67 0.75 1.09 -6.00
CA ALA A 67 -0.52 1.37 -6.63
C ALA A 67 -1.21 0.06 -7.08
N LYS A 68 -2.52 -0.05 -6.84
CA LYS A 68 -3.34 -1.22 -7.23
C LYS A 68 -4.03 -1.09 -8.59
N SER A 69 -3.68 -0.08 -9.37
CA SER A 69 -4.11 0.07 -10.76
C SER A 69 -3.12 0.92 -11.53
N ILE A 70 -3.09 0.75 -12.85
CA ILE A 70 -2.25 1.55 -13.75
C ILE A 70 -2.62 3.04 -13.64
N ASP A 71 -3.91 3.35 -13.59
CA ASP A 71 -4.37 4.74 -13.50
C ASP A 71 -3.98 5.39 -12.18
N LYS A 72 -4.09 4.67 -11.06
CA LYS A 72 -3.62 5.16 -9.75
C LYS A 72 -2.11 5.39 -9.74
N ALA A 73 -1.33 4.52 -10.40
CA ALA A 73 0.11 4.73 -10.55
C ALA A 73 0.43 6.00 -11.36
N LYS A 74 -0.35 6.27 -12.43
CA LYS A 74 -0.19 7.49 -13.23
C LYS A 74 -0.57 8.74 -12.44
N ILE A 75 -1.71 8.72 -11.74
CA ILE A 75 -2.16 9.84 -10.88
C ILE A 75 -1.12 10.11 -9.79
N ALA A 76 -0.62 9.06 -9.11
CA ALA A 76 0.46 9.15 -8.14
C ALA A 76 1.68 9.86 -8.70
N MET A 77 2.12 9.46 -9.90
CA MET A 77 3.29 10.03 -10.55
C MET A 77 3.09 11.51 -10.88
N HIS A 78 1.94 11.90 -11.42
CA HIS A 78 1.63 13.31 -11.70
C HIS A 78 1.64 14.14 -10.43
N LYS A 79 1.00 13.66 -9.36
CA LYS A 79 0.97 14.33 -8.07
C LYS A 79 2.37 14.58 -7.51
N VAL A 80 3.23 13.56 -7.53
CA VAL A 80 4.62 13.67 -7.07
C VAL A 80 5.41 14.69 -7.89
N VAL A 81 5.24 14.71 -9.21
CA VAL A 81 5.89 15.71 -10.06
C VAL A 81 5.38 17.13 -9.75
N ASP A 82 4.09 17.30 -9.50
CA ASP A 82 3.50 18.58 -9.11
C ASP A 82 3.98 19.04 -7.73
N ASP A 83 4.09 18.14 -6.77
CA ASP A 83 4.63 18.42 -5.43
C ASP A 83 6.07 18.93 -5.52
N ILE A 84 6.91 18.33 -6.38
CA ILE A 84 8.28 18.81 -6.62
C ILE A 84 8.29 20.16 -7.33
N ARG A 85 7.40 20.40 -8.30
CA ARG A 85 7.25 21.72 -8.97
C ARG A 85 6.87 22.83 -7.98
N ASN A 86 6.03 22.51 -6.99
CA ASN A 86 5.62 23.46 -5.95
C ASN A 86 6.80 23.94 -5.09
N LEU A 87 7.91 23.19 -5.04
CA LEU A 87 9.17 23.59 -4.42
C LEU A 87 9.99 24.58 -5.27
N LYS A 88 9.42 25.09 -6.37
CA LYS A 88 10.06 25.96 -7.37
C LYS A 88 11.15 25.29 -8.21
N ILE A 89 11.15 23.95 -8.26
CA ILE A 89 12.03 23.16 -9.12
C ILE A 89 11.40 23.07 -10.52
N LYS A 90 12.15 23.45 -11.56
CA LYS A 90 11.66 23.46 -12.95
C LYS A 90 11.70 22.05 -13.55
N LEU A 91 10.53 21.43 -13.68
CA LEU A 91 10.35 20.11 -14.31
C LEU A 91 9.49 20.23 -15.59
N PRO A 92 9.70 19.35 -16.59
CA PRO A 92 8.91 19.38 -17.82
C PRO A 92 7.44 19.11 -17.53
N THR A 93 6.52 19.82 -18.20
CA THR A 93 5.06 19.67 -18.01
C THR A 93 4.54 18.33 -18.54
N LYS A 94 5.04 17.91 -19.70
CA LYS A 94 4.77 16.63 -20.34
C LYS A 94 5.92 15.66 -20.07
N PHE A 95 5.59 14.43 -19.70
CA PHE A 95 6.55 13.35 -19.50
C PHE A 95 5.85 12.00 -19.69
N ASP A 96 6.61 10.99 -20.09
CA ASP A 96 6.08 9.65 -20.33
C ASP A 96 6.18 8.79 -19.08
N ILE A 97 5.10 8.10 -18.76
CA ILE A 97 5.05 7.13 -17.66
C ILE A 97 5.10 5.73 -18.27
N LYS A 98 6.15 4.98 -17.94
CA LYS A 98 6.36 3.60 -18.39
C LYS A 98 6.01 2.62 -17.27
N ILE A 99 5.27 1.58 -17.60
CA ILE A 99 4.98 0.48 -16.67
C ILE A 99 6.14 -0.51 -16.74
N GLU A 100 6.79 -0.75 -15.60
CA GLU A 100 7.92 -1.67 -15.51
C GLU A 100 7.47 -3.07 -15.08
N ASN A 101 6.50 -3.14 -14.17
CA ASN A 101 5.98 -4.41 -13.67
C ASN A 101 4.53 -4.27 -13.20
N ILE A 102 3.73 -5.29 -13.47
CA ILE A 102 2.39 -5.49 -12.93
C ILE A 102 2.39 -6.83 -12.21
N VAL A 103 2.01 -6.80 -10.93
CA VAL A 103 1.72 -8.00 -10.15
C VAL A 103 0.21 -8.17 -10.11
N ALA A 104 -0.28 -9.30 -10.61
CA ALA A 104 -1.69 -9.64 -10.58
C ALA A 104 -1.90 -11.00 -9.91
N SER A 105 -3.03 -11.15 -9.25
CA SER A 105 -3.48 -12.42 -8.71
C SER A 105 -4.71 -12.92 -9.46
N THR A 106 -4.87 -14.23 -9.50
CA THR A 106 -6.10 -14.90 -9.90
C THR A 106 -6.31 -16.15 -9.05
N GLN A 107 -7.51 -16.71 -9.09
CA GLN A 107 -7.88 -17.89 -8.32
C GLN A 107 -8.39 -18.95 -9.29
N ILE A 108 -7.88 -20.17 -9.17
CA ILE A 108 -8.39 -21.35 -9.88
C ILE A 108 -8.91 -22.37 -8.88
N ARG A 109 -9.72 -23.32 -9.37
CA ARG A 109 -10.27 -24.39 -8.52
C ARG A 109 -9.16 -25.31 -8.03
N ALA A 110 -8.95 -25.36 -6.73
CA ALA A 110 -7.93 -26.19 -6.11
C ALA A 110 -8.34 -27.68 -6.12
N LYS A 111 -7.61 -28.50 -6.88
CA LYS A 111 -7.54 -29.98 -6.77
C LYS A 111 -6.19 -30.52 -7.29
N TYR A 112 -5.17 -29.68 -7.38
CA TYR A 112 -3.93 -30.03 -8.07
C TYR A 112 -2.82 -30.33 -7.06
N ASN A 113 -2.14 -31.44 -7.29
CA ASN A 113 -0.96 -31.84 -6.56
C ASN A 113 0.24 -31.07 -7.14
N LEU A 114 0.90 -30.22 -6.34
CA LEU A 114 1.99 -29.37 -6.83
C LEU A 114 3.24 -30.21 -7.15
N GLU A 115 3.46 -31.28 -6.39
CA GLU A 115 4.54 -32.24 -6.60
C GLU A 115 4.39 -32.92 -7.97
N GLU A 116 3.17 -33.35 -8.33
CA GLU A 116 2.89 -33.94 -9.65
C GLU A 116 3.09 -32.94 -10.79
N ILE A 117 2.67 -31.68 -10.61
CA ILE A 117 2.88 -30.63 -11.61
C ILE A 117 4.37 -30.37 -11.80
N ALA A 118 5.14 -30.27 -10.71
CA ALA A 118 6.56 -30.01 -10.76
C ALA A 118 7.34 -31.15 -11.42
N PHE A 119 6.89 -32.39 -11.25
CA PHE A 119 7.47 -33.54 -11.95
C PHE A 119 7.13 -33.56 -13.44
N ALA A 120 5.95 -33.08 -13.85
CA ALA A 120 5.45 -33.19 -15.20
C ALA A 120 5.76 -32.01 -16.13
N LEU A 121 6.07 -30.83 -15.59
CA LEU A 121 6.35 -29.62 -16.37
C LEU A 121 7.83 -29.20 -16.30
N ASP A 122 8.36 -28.82 -17.45
CA ASP A 122 9.63 -28.11 -17.52
C ASP A 122 9.49 -26.65 -17.02
N ASN A 123 10.62 -26.04 -16.65
CA ASN A 123 10.68 -24.64 -16.18
C ASN A 123 9.84 -24.38 -14.92
N VAL A 124 9.68 -25.41 -14.10
CA VAL A 124 9.09 -25.35 -12.78
C VAL A 124 10.16 -25.50 -11.71
N GLU A 125 10.07 -24.70 -10.66
CA GLU A 125 10.83 -24.85 -9.42
C GLU A 125 9.81 -25.04 -8.28
N TYR A 126 9.89 -26.13 -7.53
CA TYR A 126 9.04 -26.36 -6.37
C TYR A 126 9.81 -27.06 -5.25
N GLU A 127 10.11 -26.29 -4.21
CA GLU A 127 10.86 -26.71 -3.03
C GLU A 127 10.06 -26.28 -1.79
N PRO A 128 9.04 -27.05 -1.35
CA PRO A 128 8.06 -26.61 -0.35
C PRO A 128 8.68 -26.22 1.00
N GLU A 129 9.83 -26.82 1.35
CA GLU A 129 10.61 -26.50 2.55
C GLU A 129 11.25 -25.10 2.49
N GLN A 130 11.54 -24.60 1.27
CA GLN A 130 12.10 -23.26 1.05
C GLN A 130 11.01 -22.24 0.75
N PHE A 131 10.00 -22.61 -0.04
CA PHE A 131 8.90 -21.74 -0.43
C PHE A 131 7.63 -22.55 -0.75
N PRO A 132 6.46 -22.20 -0.17
CA PRO A 132 5.24 -23.01 -0.26
C PRO A 132 4.52 -22.95 -1.63
N GLY A 133 5.06 -22.25 -2.62
CA GLY A 133 4.45 -22.09 -3.94
C GLY A 133 5.33 -22.67 -5.03
N LEU A 134 4.70 -23.26 -6.04
CA LEU A 134 5.36 -23.69 -7.27
C LEU A 134 5.64 -22.48 -8.15
N VAL A 135 6.90 -22.30 -8.56
CA VAL A 135 7.34 -21.23 -9.46
C VAL A 135 7.36 -21.78 -10.88
N PHE A 136 6.48 -21.27 -11.75
CA PHE A 136 6.45 -21.63 -13.16
C PHE A 136 6.81 -20.43 -14.02
N ARG A 137 7.78 -20.57 -14.93
CA ARG A 137 8.30 -19.46 -15.73
C ARG A 137 7.91 -19.58 -17.20
N ILE A 138 7.48 -18.46 -17.78
CA ILE A 138 7.26 -18.33 -19.22
C ILE A 138 8.23 -17.28 -19.76
N SER A 139 8.90 -17.60 -20.86
CA SER A 139 9.89 -16.71 -21.49
C SER A 139 9.25 -15.61 -22.34
N GLU A 140 8.12 -15.89 -23.00
CA GLU A 140 7.42 -14.96 -23.88
C GLU A 140 5.90 -15.01 -23.63
N PRO A 141 5.26 -13.96 -23.07
CA PRO A 141 5.91 -12.83 -22.43
C PRO A 141 6.69 -13.28 -21.19
N ARG A 142 7.79 -12.58 -20.89
CA ARG A 142 8.66 -12.91 -19.75
C ARG A 142 7.93 -12.70 -18.42
N VAL A 143 7.41 -13.77 -17.83
CA VAL A 143 6.68 -13.74 -16.56
C VAL A 143 7.03 -14.93 -15.67
N ALA A 144 6.73 -14.79 -14.38
CA ALA A 144 6.73 -15.88 -13.43
C ALA A 144 5.35 -16.01 -12.78
N PHE A 145 4.87 -17.24 -12.68
CA PHE A 145 3.69 -17.63 -11.91
C PHE A 145 4.13 -18.27 -10.61
N LEU A 146 3.50 -17.85 -9.51
CA LEU A 146 3.56 -18.53 -8.22
C LEU A 146 2.20 -19.21 -8.03
N LEU A 147 2.17 -20.54 -8.14
CA LEU A 147 0.99 -21.36 -7.93
C LEU A 147 1.02 -21.96 -6.52
N PHE A 148 -0.03 -21.75 -5.74
CA PHE A 148 -0.16 -22.31 -4.39
C PHE A 148 -1.15 -23.47 -4.39
N GLY A 149 -1.01 -24.41 -3.45
CA GLY A 149 -1.92 -25.56 -3.31
C GLY A 149 -3.39 -25.16 -3.09
N SER A 150 -3.63 -23.93 -2.63
CA SER A 150 -4.96 -23.32 -2.54
C SER A 150 -5.58 -22.94 -3.89
N GLY A 151 -4.89 -23.15 -5.02
CA GLY A 151 -5.30 -22.70 -6.35
C GLY A 151 -5.12 -21.21 -6.59
N LYS A 152 -4.52 -20.47 -5.64
CA LYS A 152 -4.14 -19.08 -5.86
C LYS A 152 -2.95 -19.02 -6.83
N ILE A 153 -3.02 -18.10 -7.78
CA ILE A 153 -1.94 -17.82 -8.72
C ILE A 153 -1.54 -16.35 -8.57
N ILE A 154 -0.24 -16.09 -8.42
CA ILE A 154 0.35 -14.75 -8.54
C ILE A 154 1.16 -14.70 -9.84
N CYS A 155 0.86 -13.75 -10.71
CA CYS A 155 1.64 -13.44 -11.90
C CYS A 155 2.47 -12.17 -11.66
N THR A 156 3.76 -12.22 -11.98
CA THR A 156 4.68 -11.07 -11.91
C THR A 156 5.62 -11.05 -13.12
N GLY A 157 6.17 -9.87 -13.44
CA GLY A 157 7.10 -9.63 -14.55
C GLY A 157 6.44 -9.02 -15.79
N ALA A 158 5.11 -9.02 -15.85
CA ALA A 158 4.37 -8.48 -16.98
C ALA A 158 4.41 -6.94 -17.01
N ARG A 159 4.45 -6.34 -18.21
CA ARG A 159 4.41 -4.89 -18.41
C ARG A 159 3.05 -4.37 -18.89
N SER A 160 2.16 -5.27 -19.30
CA SER A 160 0.80 -4.94 -19.70
C SER A 160 -0.20 -6.00 -19.22
N ILE A 161 -1.48 -5.61 -19.12
CA ILE A 161 -2.57 -6.54 -18.81
C ILE A 161 -2.74 -7.60 -19.91
N LYS A 162 -2.43 -7.23 -21.16
CA LYS A 162 -2.43 -8.16 -22.29
C LYS A 162 -1.41 -9.28 -22.09
N ASP A 163 -0.20 -8.95 -21.63
CA ASP A 163 0.85 -9.94 -21.37
C ASP A 163 0.42 -10.94 -20.28
N ILE A 164 -0.26 -10.46 -19.24
CA ILE A 164 -0.79 -11.32 -18.17
C ILE A 164 -1.82 -12.30 -18.74
N HIS A 165 -2.75 -11.82 -19.57
CA HIS A 165 -3.74 -12.69 -20.21
C HIS A 165 -3.11 -13.71 -21.15
N SER A 166 -2.15 -13.29 -21.98
CA SER A 166 -1.39 -14.19 -22.87
C SER A 166 -0.62 -15.25 -22.08
N ALA A 167 0.01 -14.85 -20.99
CA ALA A 167 0.74 -15.79 -20.13
C ALA A 167 -0.18 -16.77 -19.42
N LEU A 168 -1.36 -16.33 -18.97
CA LEU A 168 -2.35 -17.21 -18.33
C LEU A 168 -2.96 -18.20 -19.32
N ALA A 169 -3.13 -17.81 -20.58
CA ALA A 169 -3.52 -18.73 -21.65
C ALA A 169 -2.46 -19.81 -21.84
N LYS A 170 -1.18 -19.42 -21.97
CA LYS A 170 -0.07 -20.38 -22.05
C LYS A 170 0.02 -21.28 -20.82
N PHE A 171 -0.16 -20.72 -19.62
CA PHE A 171 -0.22 -21.50 -18.38
C PHE A 171 -1.33 -22.57 -18.45
N LYS A 172 -2.53 -22.19 -18.90
CA LYS A 172 -3.66 -23.13 -19.07
C LYS A 172 -3.32 -24.23 -20.07
N ASP A 173 -2.69 -23.89 -21.18
CA ASP A 173 -2.30 -24.86 -22.22
C ASP A 173 -1.28 -25.87 -21.68
N ASN A 174 -0.21 -25.39 -21.02
CA ASN A 174 0.81 -26.26 -20.39
C ASN A 174 0.20 -27.20 -19.35
N MET A 175 -0.72 -26.70 -18.52
CA MET A 175 -1.46 -27.54 -17.57
C MET A 175 -2.33 -28.57 -18.31
N GLY A 176 -2.94 -28.18 -19.44
CA GLY A 176 -3.73 -29.07 -20.29
C GLY A 176 -2.91 -30.22 -20.87
N ASP A 177 -1.66 -29.95 -21.28
CA ASP A 177 -0.74 -30.95 -21.85
C ASP A 177 -0.40 -32.08 -20.87
N ILE A 178 -0.38 -31.77 -19.57
CA ILE A 178 -0.21 -32.76 -18.49
C ILE A 178 -1.54 -33.31 -17.94
N GLY A 179 -2.66 -33.07 -18.63
CA GLY A 179 -3.98 -33.58 -18.28
C GLY A 179 -4.74 -32.77 -17.23
N ILE A 180 -4.24 -31.60 -16.84
CA ILE A 180 -4.81 -30.74 -15.80
C ILE A 180 -5.77 -29.70 -16.42
N LYS A 181 -7.06 -29.81 -16.06
CA LYS A 181 -8.08 -28.83 -16.48
C LYS A 181 -8.12 -27.64 -15.53
N VAL A 182 -7.60 -26.49 -15.98
CA VAL A 182 -7.64 -25.23 -15.23
C VAL A 182 -9.01 -24.55 -15.39
N LYS A 183 -9.66 -24.21 -14.25
CA LYS A 183 -10.90 -23.43 -14.21
C LYS A 183 -10.76 -22.27 -13.23
N ALA A 184 -10.89 -21.04 -13.72
CA ALA A 184 -10.85 -19.85 -12.88
C ALA A 184 -12.11 -19.74 -12.00
N ILE A 185 -11.94 -19.20 -10.80
CA ILE A 185 -13.00 -18.90 -9.85
C ILE A 185 -13.16 -17.37 -9.81
N PRO A 186 -14.40 -16.85 -9.89
CA PRO A 186 -14.65 -15.43 -9.64
C PRO A 186 -14.13 -15.02 -8.25
N PRO A 187 -13.63 -13.79 -8.09
CA PRO A 187 -13.28 -13.30 -6.77
C PRO A 187 -14.51 -13.38 -5.85
N GLU A 188 -14.35 -13.99 -4.67
CA GLU A 188 -15.39 -13.98 -3.66
C GLU A 188 -15.76 -12.54 -3.33
N ILE A 189 -17.03 -12.16 -3.54
CA ILE A 189 -17.54 -10.88 -3.07
C ILE A 189 -17.56 -10.99 -1.54
N LYS A 190 -16.59 -10.34 -0.88
CA LYS A 190 -16.72 -10.07 0.54
C LYS A 190 -17.96 -9.20 0.69
N LYS A 191 -19.06 -9.78 1.18
CA LYS A 191 -20.16 -9.00 1.73
C LYS A 191 -19.52 -8.12 2.79
N GLU A 192 -19.56 -6.81 2.60
CA GLU A 192 -19.28 -5.88 3.68
C GLU A 192 -20.18 -6.32 4.85
N GLU A 193 -19.58 -6.78 5.94
CA GLU A 193 -20.29 -6.82 7.21
C GLU A 193 -20.77 -5.41 7.46
N LYS A 194 -22.08 -5.19 7.27
CA LYS A 194 -22.75 -4.00 7.77
C LYS A 194 -22.49 -3.99 9.26
N THR A 195 -21.56 -3.15 9.69
CA THR A 195 -21.46 -2.70 11.08
C THR A 195 -22.86 -2.27 11.49
N LYS A 196 -23.39 -3.00 12.47
CA LYS A 196 -24.70 -2.80 13.08
C LYS A 196 -24.78 -1.32 13.50
N PRO A 197 -25.76 -0.53 13.06
CA PRO A 197 -25.86 0.85 13.51
C PRO A 197 -26.15 0.86 15.01
N GLU A 198 -25.30 1.56 15.75
CA GLU A 198 -25.56 1.99 17.12
C GLU A 198 -26.91 2.71 17.16
N LYS A 199 -27.80 2.24 18.03
CA LYS A 199 -29.07 2.90 18.31
C LYS A 199 -28.78 4.13 19.16
N THR A 200 -28.82 5.31 18.55
CA THR A 200 -28.96 6.57 19.26
C THR A 200 -30.04 7.39 18.58
N GLU A 201 -31.03 7.75 19.40
CA GLU A 201 -32.06 8.77 19.16
C GLU A 201 -33.14 8.53 18.10
N GLN A 202 -34.36 8.24 18.60
CA GLN A 202 -35.54 9.05 18.28
C GLN A 202 -36.66 8.72 19.27
N LEU A 203 -36.92 9.64 20.21
CA LEU A 203 -38.23 9.82 20.82
C LEU A 203 -38.35 11.24 21.39
N VAL A 204 -38.58 12.20 20.48
CA VAL A 204 -39.27 13.45 20.80
C VAL A 204 -40.31 13.67 19.72
N THR A 205 -41.55 13.26 19.99
CA THR A 205 -42.73 13.93 19.45
C THR A 205 -43.67 14.19 20.63
N GLU A 206 -43.68 15.44 21.03
CA GLU A 206 -44.59 16.03 21.99
C GLU A 206 -45.99 16.19 21.34
N LYS A 207 -47.03 15.72 22.02
CA LYS A 207 -48.36 16.36 22.00
C LYS A 207 -48.87 16.43 23.43
N ALA A 208 -49.10 17.67 23.87
CA ALA A 208 -49.41 18.08 25.22
C ALA A 208 -50.80 17.65 25.75
N LYS A 209 -50.89 17.48 27.07
CA LYS A 209 -52.04 17.89 27.91
C LYS A 209 -51.56 18.18 29.35
N PRO A 210 -52.18 19.16 30.05
CA PRO A 210 -51.56 19.87 31.17
C PRO A 210 -51.77 19.16 32.52
N ILE A 211 -50.77 19.19 33.39
CA ILE A 211 -50.88 18.77 34.79
C ILE A 211 -50.53 19.95 35.70
N LYS A 212 -51.43 20.20 36.64
CA LYS A 212 -51.50 21.30 37.60
C LYS A 212 -50.28 21.35 38.53
N GLU A 213 -49.78 22.56 38.76
CA GLU A 213 -48.71 22.87 39.72
C GLU A 213 -49.11 22.51 41.16
N LYS A 214 -48.17 21.92 41.91
CA LYS A 214 -48.19 21.86 43.38
C LYS A 214 -46.90 22.51 43.92
N PRO A 215 -46.94 23.15 45.11
CA PRO A 215 -45.90 24.09 45.54
C PRO A 215 -44.59 23.41 45.96
N ILE A 216 -43.51 24.17 45.81
CA ILE A 216 -42.12 23.82 46.12
C ILE A 216 -41.86 24.01 47.62
N GLU A 217 -41.31 23.01 48.31
CA GLU A 217 -40.65 23.18 49.61
C GLU A 217 -39.13 23.41 49.43
N PRO A 218 -38.52 24.39 50.12
CA PRO A 218 -37.13 24.76 49.91
C PRO A 218 -36.19 23.85 50.71
N THR A 219 -35.26 23.17 50.03
CA THR A 219 -34.13 22.51 50.72
C THR A 219 -32.81 23.25 50.48
N ILE A 220 -32.21 23.58 51.63
CA ILE A 220 -31.02 24.39 51.96
C ILE A 220 -29.77 24.11 51.10
N ILE A 221 -29.15 25.20 50.63
CA ILE A 221 -27.84 25.27 49.96
C ILE A 221 -26.71 25.01 50.98
N LYS A 222 -25.76 24.11 50.66
CA LYS A 222 -24.44 24.07 51.31
C LYS A 222 -23.36 24.65 50.38
N PRO A 223 -22.41 25.46 50.89
CA PRO A 223 -21.52 26.27 50.06
C PRO A 223 -20.34 25.51 49.46
N ALA A 224 -19.86 26.04 48.33
CA ALA A 224 -18.75 25.54 47.51
C ALA A 224 -17.40 25.48 48.23
N ARG A 225 -16.60 24.44 47.95
CA ARG A 225 -15.17 24.39 48.31
C ARG A 225 -14.32 25.04 47.20
N LYS A 226 -13.43 25.94 47.63
CA LYS A 226 -12.48 26.72 46.80
C LYS A 226 -11.41 25.84 46.12
N PRO A 227 -10.85 26.29 44.97
CA PRO A 227 -9.75 25.60 44.30
C PRO A 227 -8.41 25.77 45.06
N ALA A 228 -7.63 24.69 45.14
CA ALA A 228 -6.30 24.69 45.76
C ALA A 228 -5.26 25.38 44.84
N LYS A 229 -4.43 26.23 45.47
CA LYS A 229 -3.35 27.00 44.84
C LYS A 229 -2.09 26.15 44.62
N ALA A 230 -1.42 26.39 43.50
CA ALA A 230 -0.08 25.90 43.18
C ALA A 230 1.02 26.55 44.05
N LYS A 231 2.15 25.84 44.25
CA LYS A 231 3.49 26.39 44.57
C LYS A 231 4.63 25.46 44.09
N PRO A 232 5.86 25.99 43.93
CA PRO A 232 6.84 25.56 42.91
C PRO A 232 8.13 24.91 43.48
N GLU A 233 9.06 24.59 42.57
CA GLU A 233 10.51 24.27 42.72
C GLU A 233 10.92 22.78 42.76
N LEU A 234 11.75 22.35 41.79
CA LEU A 234 13.22 22.33 41.92
C LEU A 234 13.89 21.90 40.60
N ASN A 235 14.64 22.82 39.97
CA ASN A 235 15.46 22.57 38.79
C ASN A 235 16.93 22.57 39.22
N LYS A 236 17.65 21.44 39.13
CA LYS A 236 19.14 21.34 39.19
C LYS A 236 19.59 19.88 38.98
N LYS A 237 19.84 19.49 37.73
CA LYS A 237 20.83 18.48 37.28
C LYS A 237 20.55 18.17 35.81
N ILE A 238 21.25 18.84 34.89
CA ILE A 238 21.85 18.32 33.64
C ILE A 238 22.69 19.48 33.09
N VAL A 239 23.79 19.79 33.78
CA VAL A 239 24.96 20.45 33.20
C VAL A 239 26.16 19.83 33.90
N LYS A 240 26.72 18.77 33.30
CA LYS A 240 28.09 18.22 33.47
C LYS A 240 28.12 16.75 33.01
N LYS A 241 28.19 16.54 31.70
CA LYS A 241 28.74 15.29 31.13
C LYS A 241 29.24 15.45 29.69
N VAL A 242 29.97 16.53 29.39
CA VAL A 242 30.88 16.61 28.22
C VAL A 242 32.06 17.51 28.59
N LYS A 243 32.92 17.08 29.53
CA LYS A 243 34.29 17.60 29.71
C LYS A 243 35.11 16.55 30.46
N THR A 244 35.46 15.46 29.78
CA THR A 244 36.59 14.58 30.12
C THR A 244 36.83 13.61 28.97
N LYS A 245 37.50 14.08 27.90
CA LYS A 245 38.37 13.27 27.03
C LYS A 245 39.18 14.21 26.13
N THR A 246 40.09 14.95 26.77
CA THR A 246 41.28 15.51 26.13
C THR A 246 42.31 15.76 27.22
N LYS A 247 43.53 15.30 26.96
CA LYS A 247 44.79 15.48 27.70
C LYS A 247 45.08 14.48 28.82
N ASN A 248 45.95 13.52 28.48
CA ASN A 248 47.26 13.25 29.09
C ASN A 248 47.79 12.01 28.37
N VAL A 249 49.04 11.84 27.93
CA VAL A 249 50.31 12.56 27.84
C VAL A 249 51.06 11.80 26.74
#